data_AF-A0A7W0V6H7-F1
#
_entry.id   AF-A0A7W0V6H7-F1
#
_cell.length_a   1.000
_cell.length_b   1.000
_cell.length_c   1.000
_cell.angle_alpha   90.00
_cell.angle_beta   90.00
_cell.angle_gamma   90.00
#
_symmetry.space_group_name_H-M   'P 1'
#
loop_
_entity.id
_entity.type
_entity.pdbx_description
1 polymer ?
#
loop_
_entity_poly.entity_id
_entity_poly.type
_entity_poly.pdbx_seq_one_letter_code
_entity_poly.pdbx_strand_id
1 'polypeptide(L)'
;MPGFGDTLNDDEVRDVIAYVRGLQQTALLARDAPAPEDCTVEPRTLEEIAALAGGSAGGEPPNATERGGEPADEATRAAVTTSARELVACSNAGDILRRLALYSDERLGYAYPEGPTRALETMAEAPLPLTLAERVALLGVEDIRRLEDGRVSARVLVDNPASHSHDPNAPVNSSQQEAARLIFVQEAGRWRIDETRREDVQTDATPIGGPGGS
;
A
#
# COMPACT_ATOMS: atom_id res chain seq x y z
N MET A 1 15.25 8.47 -29.85
CA MET A 1 15.74 7.08 -29.85
C MET A 1 16.77 6.94 -30.96
N PRO A 2 18.08 6.93 -30.69
CA PRO A 2 19.11 7.06 -31.73
C PRO A 2 19.52 5.74 -32.42
N GLY A 3 18.87 4.60 -32.11
CA GLY A 3 19.36 3.28 -32.54
C GLY A 3 18.82 2.72 -33.86
N PHE A 4 17.77 3.31 -34.44
CA PHE A 4 17.03 2.71 -35.59
C PHE A 4 16.71 3.69 -36.72
N GLY A 5 17.13 4.96 -36.61
CA GLY A 5 16.71 6.03 -37.52
C GLY A 5 17.07 5.81 -38.99
N ASP A 6 18.10 4.99 -39.25
CA ASP A 6 18.61 4.74 -40.60
C ASP A 6 18.19 3.37 -41.16
N THR A 7 17.43 2.56 -40.41
CA THR A 7 17.10 1.17 -40.75
C THR A 7 15.61 0.87 -40.92
N LEU A 8 14.74 1.69 -40.33
CA LEU A 8 13.29 1.50 -40.40
C LEU A 8 12.63 2.70 -41.09
N ASN A 9 11.67 2.44 -41.98
CA ASN A 9 10.80 3.47 -42.52
C ASN A 9 9.68 3.83 -41.52
N ASP A 10 8.96 4.93 -41.77
CA ASP A 10 7.93 5.45 -40.86
C ASP A 10 6.79 4.45 -40.58
N ASP A 11 6.49 3.54 -41.52
CA ASP A 11 5.46 2.52 -41.33
C ASP A 11 5.97 1.43 -40.38
N GLU A 12 7.22 0.99 -40.58
CA GLU A 12 7.88 0.02 -39.70
C GLU A 12 8.08 0.56 -38.28
N VAL A 13 8.40 1.85 -38.14
CA VAL A 13 8.46 2.51 -36.82
C VAL A 13 7.10 2.50 -36.13
N ARG A 14 6.02 2.80 -36.87
CA ARG A 14 4.65 2.75 -36.32
C ARG A 14 4.26 1.35 -35.88
N ASP A 15 4.61 0.33 -36.66
CA ASP A 15 4.34 -1.06 -36.34
C ASP A 15 5.10 -1.52 -35.09
N VAL A 16 6.38 -1.15 -34.95
CA VAL A 16 7.17 -1.43 -33.74
C VAL A 16 6.55 -0.76 -32.51
N ILE A 17 6.13 0.51 -32.62
CA ILE A 17 5.47 1.22 -31.52
C ILE A 17 4.16 0.52 -31.14
N ALA A 18 3.34 0.12 -32.12
CA ALA A 18 2.09 -0.58 -31.87
C ALA A 18 2.34 -1.94 -31.18
N TYR A 19 3.34 -2.68 -31.64
CA TYR A 19 3.76 -3.94 -31.02
C TYR A 19 4.22 -3.77 -29.58
N VAL A 20 5.11 -2.81 -29.32
CA VAL A 20 5.60 -2.52 -27.95
C VAL A 20 4.46 -2.11 -27.03
N ARG A 21 3.52 -1.27 -27.49
CA ARG A 21 2.32 -0.91 -26.72
C ARG A 21 1.45 -2.13 -26.42
N GLY A 22 1.28 -3.03 -27.40
CA GLY A 22 0.55 -4.28 -27.20
C GLY A 22 1.20 -5.19 -26.14
N LEU A 23 2.53 -5.29 -26.13
CA LEU A 23 3.27 -6.02 -25.10
C LEU A 23 3.10 -5.37 -23.73
N GLN A 24 3.20 -4.05 -23.64
CA GLN A 24 3.02 -3.30 -22.39
C GLN A 24 1.61 -3.48 -21.82
N GLN A 25 0.57 -3.38 -22.64
CA GLN A 25 -0.81 -3.62 -22.24
C GLN A 25 -1.00 -5.05 -21.71
N THR A 26 -0.45 -6.04 -22.41
CA THR A 26 -0.50 -7.45 -21.98
C THR A 26 0.18 -7.65 -20.62
N ALA A 27 1.36 -7.04 -20.42
CA ALA A 27 2.06 -7.12 -19.15
C ALA A 27 1.27 -6.45 -18.01
N LEU A 28 0.66 -5.29 -18.25
CA LEU A 28 -0.16 -4.59 -17.26
C LEU A 28 -1.37 -5.42 -16.83
N LEU A 29 -2.05 -6.06 -17.78
CA LEU A 29 -3.21 -6.93 -17.49
C LEU A 29 -2.84 -8.21 -16.73
N ALA A 30 -1.58 -8.65 -16.83
CA ALA A 30 -1.08 -9.83 -16.12
C ALA A 30 -0.64 -9.54 -14.69
N ARG A 31 -0.48 -8.26 -14.30
CA ARG A 31 -0.16 -7.89 -12.90
C ARG A 31 -1.33 -8.26 -12.00
N ASP A 32 -1.04 -8.81 -10.83
CA ASP A 32 -2.06 -8.99 -9.79
C ASP A 32 -2.37 -7.62 -9.13
N ALA A 33 -3.11 -6.79 -9.85
CA ALA A 33 -3.54 -5.47 -9.40
C ALA A 33 -5.05 -5.51 -9.12
N PRO A 34 -5.47 -5.71 -7.85
CA PRO A 34 -6.87 -5.70 -7.45
C PRO A 34 -7.61 -4.50 -8.04
N ALA A 35 -8.78 -4.75 -8.62
CA ALA A 35 -9.54 -3.71 -9.29
C ALA A 35 -10.21 -2.78 -8.25
N PRO A 36 -10.45 -1.51 -8.60
CA PRO A 36 -11.21 -0.57 -7.76
C PRO A 36 -12.52 -1.15 -7.24
N GLU A 37 -13.24 -1.87 -8.10
CA GLU A 37 -14.51 -2.53 -7.80
C GLU A 37 -14.39 -3.69 -6.78
N ASP A 38 -13.18 -4.19 -6.53
CA ASP A 38 -12.92 -5.21 -5.49
C ASP A 38 -12.86 -4.59 -4.07
N CYS A 39 -12.88 -3.25 -3.94
CA CYS A 39 -13.00 -2.56 -2.66
C CYS A 39 -14.46 -2.58 -2.18
N THR A 40 -14.84 -3.64 -1.45
CA THR A 40 -16.23 -3.87 -1.06
C THR A 40 -16.57 -3.48 0.37
N VAL A 41 -15.56 -3.25 1.22
CA VAL A 41 -15.73 -2.82 2.60
C VAL A 41 -16.58 -1.56 2.69
N GLU A 42 -17.56 -1.57 3.59
CA GLU A 42 -18.41 -0.40 3.84
C GLU A 42 -17.56 0.79 4.31
N PRO A 43 -17.71 1.99 3.72
CA PRO A 43 -16.90 3.14 4.09
C PRO A 43 -17.14 3.55 5.54
N ARG A 44 -16.10 4.10 6.16
CA ARG A 44 -16.28 4.93 7.35
C ARG A 44 -16.98 6.23 7.01
N THR A 45 -17.63 6.79 8.00
CA THR A 45 -18.16 8.15 7.96
C THR A 45 -17.19 9.12 8.64
N LEU A 46 -17.27 10.41 8.28
CA LEU A 46 -16.48 11.44 8.95
C LEU A 46 -16.93 11.60 10.42
N GLU A 47 -18.22 11.37 10.69
CA GLU A 47 -18.82 11.37 12.02
C GLU A 47 -18.25 10.24 12.90
N GLU A 48 -18.09 9.04 12.36
CA GLU A 48 -17.42 7.94 13.08
C GLU A 48 -15.97 8.29 13.41
N ILE A 49 -15.22 8.86 12.46
CA ILE A 49 -13.83 9.29 12.71
C ILE A 49 -13.78 10.40 13.77
N ALA A 50 -14.72 11.34 13.74
CA ALA A 50 -14.83 12.37 14.78
C ALA A 50 -15.17 11.79 16.16
N ALA A 51 -15.98 10.73 16.22
CA ALA A 51 -16.32 10.05 17.47
C ALA A 51 -15.14 9.28 18.08
N LEU A 52 -14.14 8.90 17.27
CA LEU A 52 -12.90 8.26 17.71
C LEU A 52 -11.86 9.27 18.22
N ALA A 53 -12.03 10.56 17.92
CA ALA A 53 -11.14 11.63 18.36
C ALA A 53 -11.08 11.69 19.90
N GLY A 54 -9.88 11.90 20.45
CA GLY A 54 -9.65 11.90 21.89
C GLY A 54 -9.87 10.55 22.59
N GLY A 55 -10.25 9.50 21.86
CA GLY A 55 -10.47 8.14 22.38
C GLY A 55 -9.19 7.32 22.56
N SER A 56 -8.04 7.74 21.99
CA SER A 56 -6.76 7.07 22.19
C SER A 56 -6.19 7.41 23.58
N ALA A 57 -6.72 6.77 24.63
CA ALA A 57 -6.15 6.85 25.98
C ALA A 57 -4.82 6.08 26.11
N GLY A 58 -4.48 5.24 25.13
CA GLY A 58 -3.18 4.56 25.03
C GLY A 58 -2.18 5.41 24.24
N GLY A 59 -0.92 5.43 24.69
CA GLY A 59 0.19 5.90 23.86
C GLY A 59 0.29 5.08 22.56
N GLU A 60 1.15 5.49 21.63
CA GLU A 60 1.36 4.74 20.38
C GLU A 60 1.50 3.23 20.68
N PRO A 61 0.69 2.36 20.05
CA PRO A 61 0.81 0.92 20.23
C PRO A 61 2.28 0.49 20.12
N PRO A 62 2.75 -0.41 20.99
CA PRO A 62 4.16 -0.76 21.04
C PRO A 62 4.64 -1.17 19.65
N ASN A 63 5.73 -0.52 19.24
CA ASN A 63 6.30 -0.53 17.90
C ASN A 63 6.56 -1.97 17.42
N ALA A 64 5.71 -2.50 16.55
CA ALA A 64 5.87 -3.85 16.05
C ALA A 64 6.89 -3.90 14.90
N THR A 65 8.19 -3.90 15.25
CA THR A 65 9.22 -4.56 14.42
C THR A 65 9.20 -6.08 14.60
N GLU A 66 8.13 -6.60 15.23
CA GLU A 66 7.98 -7.99 15.62
C GLU A 66 7.86 -8.91 14.40
N ARG A 67 8.99 -9.55 14.11
CA ARG A 67 9.05 -10.84 13.43
C ARG A 67 8.89 -12.00 14.41
N GLY A 68 8.55 -11.71 15.67
CA GLY A 68 8.30 -12.71 16.71
C GLY A 68 6.97 -13.45 16.50
N GLY A 69 6.65 -14.34 17.43
CA GLY A 69 5.40 -15.10 17.40
C GLY A 69 5.46 -16.39 16.58
N GLU A 70 4.38 -17.17 16.63
CA GLU A 70 4.27 -18.44 15.92
C GLU A 70 3.65 -18.25 14.53
N PRO A 71 3.95 -19.10 13.53
CA PRO A 71 3.24 -19.07 12.26
C PRO A 71 1.72 -19.09 12.47
N ALA A 72 1.01 -18.16 11.84
CA ALA A 72 -0.45 -18.14 11.92
C ALA A 72 -1.05 -19.39 11.25
N ASP A 73 -2.19 -19.86 11.77
CA ASP A 73 -2.97 -20.93 11.16
C ASP A 73 -3.52 -20.53 9.79
N GLU A 74 -3.93 -21.52 8.99
CA GLU A 74 -4.35 -21.31 7.61
C GLU A 74 -5.58 -20.40 7.47
N ALA A 75 -6.53 -20.49 8.41
CA ALA A 75 -7.73 -19.66 8.37
C ALA A 75 -7.39 -18.19 8.64
N THR A 76 -6.51 -17.94 9.61
CA THR A 76 -5.99 -16.61 9.93
C THR A 76 -5.20 -16.05 8.75
N ARG A 77 -4.32 -16.87 8.14
CA ARG A 77 -3.54 -16.50 6.94
C ARG A 77 -4.45 -16.06 5.81
N ALA A 78 -5.43 -16.88 5.44
CA ALA A 78 -6.39 -16.54 4.38
C ALA A 78 -7.15 -15.24 4.68
N ALA A 79 -7.56 -15.02 5.93
CA ALA A 79 -8.32 -13.84 6.33
C ALA A 79 -7.49 -12.54 6.27
N VAL A 80 -6.25 -12.55 6.76
CA VAL A 80 -5.38 -11.37 6.68
C VAL A 80 -4.88 -11.10 5.26
N THR A 81 -4.65 -12.15 4.45
CA THR A 81 -4.35 -12.00 3.02
C THR A 81 -5.52 -11.36 2.28
N THR A 82 -6.76 -11.75 2.59
CA THR A 82 -7.97 -11.12 2.02
C THR A 82 -8.04 -9.64 2.41
N SER A 83 -7.77 -9.33 3.68
CA SER A 83 -7.77 -7.94 4.18
C SER A 83 -6.68 -7.07 3.52
N ALA A 84 -5.48 -7.62 3.32
CA ALA A 84 -4.40 -6.94 2.60
C ALA A 84 -4.75 -6.72 1.11
N ARG A 85 -5.40 -7.68 0.46
CA ARG A 85 -5.87 -7.53 -0.92
C ARG A 85 -6.95 -6.44 -1.03
N GLU A 86 -7.89 -6.40 -0.09
CA GLU A 86 -8.92 -5.35 -0.04
C GLU A 86 -8.30 -3.96 0.22
N LEU A 87 -7.23 -3.86 1.03
CA LEU A 87 -6.47 -2.62 1.21
C LEU A 87 -5.90 -2.09 -0.11
N VAL A 88 -5.30 -2.98 -0.92
CA VAL A 88 -4.77 -2.62 -2.24
C VAL A 88 -5.90 -2.21 -3.17
N ALA A 89 -7.03 -2.94 -3.19
CA ALA A 89 -8.20 -2.59 -3.98
C ALA A 89 -8.74 -1.19 -3.63
N CYS A 90 -8.91 -0.89 -2.33
CA CYS A 90 -9.38 0.41 -1.87
C CYS A 90 -8.39 1.54 -2.15
N SER A 91 -7.08 1.24 -2.14
CA SER A 91 -6.05 2.19 -2.58
C SER A 91 -6.16 2.46 -4.09
N ASN A 92 -6.38 1.42 -4.90
CA ASN A 92 -6.60 1.54 -6.35
C ASN A 92 -7.93 2.23 -6.69
N ALA A 93 -8.95 2.14 -5.83
CA ALA A 93 -10.20 2.86 -5.99
C ALA A 93 -10.11 4.35 -5.67
N GLY A 94 -9.05 4.77 -4.96
CA GLY A 94 -8.95 6.13 -4.44
C GLY A 94 -10.08 6.49 -3.47
N ASP A 95 -10.77 5.50 -2.89
CA ASP A 95 -11.86 5.69 -1.92
C ASP A 95 -11.26 5.68 -0.51
N ILE A 96 -10.95 6.89 -0.02
CA ILE A 96 -10.25 7.06 1.25
C ILE A 96 -11.07 6.52 2.44
N LEU A 97 -12.39 6.67 2.40
CA LEU A 97 -13.25 6.28 3.53
C LEU A 97 -13.42 4.76 3.61
N ARG A 98 -13.50 4.06 2.47
CA ARG A 98 -13.41 2.59 2.45
C ARG A 98 -12.04 2.10 2.87
N ARG A 99 -10.97 2.76 2.42
CA ARG A 99 -9.61 2.42 2.88
C ARG A 99 -9.48 2.55 4.40
N LEU A 100 -10.00 3.63 4.99
CA LEU A 100 -9.98 3.83 6.45
C LEU A 100 -10.85 2.82 7.22
N ALA A 101 -11.86 2.20 6.58
CA ALA A 101 -12.67 1.16 7.21
C ALA A 101 -11.90 -0.14 7.51
N LEU A 102 -10.76 -0.34 6.85
CA LEU A 102 -9.86 -1.45 7.09
C LEU A 102 -8.94 -1.23 8.30
N TYR A 103 -8.87 -0.02 8.85
CA TYR A 103 -8.06 0.29 10.02
C TYR A 103 -8.85 0.13 11.32
N SER A 104 -8.14 -0.24 12.39
CA SER A 104 -8.71 -0.38 13.75
C SER A 104 -9.23 0.96 14.27
N ASP A 105 -10.19 0.92 15.18
CA ASP A 105 -10.73 2.14 15.80
C ASP A 105 -9.63 2.87 16.59
N GLU A 106 -8.77 2.13 17.27
CA GLU A 106 -7.60 2.67 17.99
C GLU A 106 -6.63 3.38 17.04
N ARG A 107 -6.32 2.77 15.89
CA ARG A 107 -5.43 3.38 14.89
C ARG A 107 -6.03 4.65 14.30
N LEU A 108 -7.33 4.67 14.03
CA LEU A 108 -8.02 5.85 13.54
C LEU A 108 -8.04 6.98 14.59
N GLY A 109 -8.30 6.66 15.86
CA GLY A 109 -8.24 7.63 16.96
C GLY A 109 -6.83 8.23 17.12
N TYR A 110 -5.79 7.41 16.98
CA TYR A 110 -4.40 7.89 16.99
C TYR A 110 -4.05 8.75 15.76
N ALA A 111 -4.51 8.37 14.56
CA ALA A 111 -4.22 9.10 13.32
C ALA A 111 -4.99 10.43 13.20
N TYR A 112 -6.18 10.50 13.81
CA TYR A 112 -7.09 11.64 13.79
C TYR A 112 -7.47 12.06 15.22
N PRO A 113 -6.50 12.48 16.06
CA PRO A 113 -6.74 12.72 17.49
C PRO A 113 -7.69 13.90 17.74
N GLU A 114 -7.77 14.83 16.79
CA GLU A 114 -8.67 15.99 16.79
C GLU A 114 -9.89 15.81 15.86
N GLY A 115 -10.07 14.60 15.32
CA GLY A 115 -11.09 14.27 14.32
C GLY A 115 -10.62 14.47 12.87
N PRO A 116 -11.56 14.42 11.90
CA PRO A 116 -11.24 14.56 10.49
C PRO A 116 -10.52 15.86 10.16
N THR A 117 -9.47 15.78 9.35
CA THR A 117 -8.76 16.97 8.85
C THR A 117 -9.46 17.52 7.62
N ARG A 118 -9.25 18.81 7.31
CA ARG A 118 -9.75 19.41 6.06
C ARG A 118 -9.28 18.65 4.80
N ALA A 119 -8.08 18.09 4.84
CA ALA A 119 -7.54 17.27 3.76
C ALA A 119 -8.33 15.95 3.60
N LEU A 120 -8.64 15.27 4.71
CA LEU A 120 -9.47 14.07 4.69
C LEU A 120 -10.88 14.37 4.17
N GLU A 121 -11.51 15.45 4.64
CA GLU A 121 -12.82 15.88 4.16
C GLU A 121 -12.82 16.09 2.64
N THR A 122 -11.80 16.77 2.12
CA THR A 122 -11.66 17.03 0.67
C THR A 122 -11.48 15.72 -0.10
N MET A 123 -10.64 14.81 0.39
CA MET A 123 -10.44 13.49 -0.24
C MET A 123 -11.69 12.60 -0.17
N ALA A 124 -12.54 12.82 0.82
CA ALA A 124 -13.78 12.07 1.01
C ALA A 124 -14.93 12.53 0.10
N GLU A 125 -14.79 13.66 -0.62
CA GLU A 125 -15.84 14.18 -1.49
C GLU A 125 -16.19 13.21 -2.64
N ALA A 126 -15.19 12.55 -3.23
CA ALA A 126 -15.40 11.54 -4.26
C ALA A 126 -14.17 10.60 -4.39
N PRO A 127 -14.38 9.30 -4.61
CA PRO A 127 -13.31 8.39 -5.00
C PRO A 127 -12.64 8.81 -6.31
N LEU A 128 -11.33 8.61 -6.41
CA LEU A 128 -10.54 8.85 -7.62
C LEU A 128 -9.81 7.56 -8.04
N PRO A 129 -10.47 6.67 -8.79
CA PRO A 129 -9.88 5.39 -9.19
C PRO A 129 -8.65 5.56 -10.08
N LEU A 130 -7.62 4.77 -9.80
CA LEU A 130 -6.39 4.73 -10.58
C LEU A 130 -6.63 4.04 -11.94
N THR A 131 -5.97 4.56 -12.99
CA THR A 131 -5.94 3.88 -14.28
C THR A 131 -5.15 2.58 -14.17
N LEU A 132 -5.37 1.64 -15.10
CA LEU A 132 -4.70 0.33 -15.08
C LEU A 132 -3.16 0.43 -14.95
N ALA A 133 -2.55 1.43 -15.59
CA ALA A 133 -1.10 1.65 -15.54
C ALA A 133 -0.62 2.17 -14.17
N GLU A 134 -1.48 2.84 -13.42
CA GLU A 134 -1.16 3.45 -12.13
C GLU A 134 -1.50 2.54 -10.94
N ARG A 135 -2.31 1.49 -11.17
CA ARG A 135 -2.72 0.56 -10.11
C ARG A 135 -1.52 -0.08 -9.43
N VAL A 136 -1.60 -0.12 -8.10
CA VAL A 136 -0.73 -0.89 -7.22
C VAL A 136 -1.03 -2.37 -7.42
N ALA A 137 0.01 -3.17 -7.63
CA ALA A 137 -0.09 -4.61 -7.71
C ALA A 137 0.35 -5.26 -6.40
N LEU A 138 -0.38 -6.28 -5.95
CA LEU A 138 -0.01 -7.12 -4.82
C LEU A 138 0.94 -8.22 -5.30
N LEU A 139 2.18 -8.18 -4.83
CA LEU A 139 3.19 -9.18 -5.19
C LEU A 139 3.19 -10.38 -4.25
N GLY A 140 2.82 -10.15 -2.99
CA GLY A 140 2.75 -11.22 -1.99
C GLY A 140 2.32 -10.77 -0.61
N VAL A 141 1.78 -11.71 0.16
CA VAL A 141 1.56 -11.59 1.59
C VAL A 141 2.29 -12.75 2.27
N GLU A 142 3.36 -12.41 2.99
CA GLU A 142 4.37 -13.33 3.49
C GLU A 142 4.54 -13.19 5.00
N ASP A 143 5.31 -14.11 5.61
CA ASP A 143 5.74 -14.02 7.00
C ASP A 143 4.58 -13.71 7.98
N ILE A 144 3.46 -14.42 7.81
CA ILE A 144 2.25 -14.24 8.61
C ILE A 144 2.42 -14.97 9.95
N ARG A 145 2.46 -14.20 11.04
CA ARG A 145 2.73 -14.69 12.41
C ARG A 145 1.69 -14.17 13.40
N ARG A 146 1.26 -15.02 14.33
CA ARG A 146 0.44 -14.64 15.48
C ARG A 146 1.37 -14.21 16.61
N LEU A 147 1.18 -12.98 17.09
CA LEU A 147 1.96 -12.35 18.15
C LEU A 147 1.44 -12.79 19.54
N GLU A 148 2.24 -12.56 20.58
CA GLU A 148 1.92 -12.96 21.95
C GLU A 148 0.67 -12.24 22.50
N ASP A 149 0.43 -11.00 22.05
CA ASP A 149 -0.74 -10.20 22.40
C ASP A 149 -2.02 -10.59 21.61
N GLY A 150 -1.91 -11.58 20.72
CA GLY A 150 -3.02 -12.08 19.91
C GLY A 150 -3.25 -11.34 18.59
N ARG A 151 -2.52 -10.26 18.31
CA ARG A 151 -2.48 -9.60 16.99
C ARG A 151 -1.75 -10.48 15.97
N VAL A 152 -1.86 -10.15 14.68
CA VAL A 152 -1.23 -10.89 13.57
C VAL A 152 -0.33 -9.95 12.79
N SER A 153 0.93 -10.31 12.62
CA SER A 153 1.90 -9.61 11.79
C SER A 153 1.94 -10.25 10.41
N ALA A 154 1.95 -9.46 9.34
CA ALA A 154 2.19 -9.95 7.98
C ALA A 154 3.04 -8.97 7.18
N ARG A 155 3.94 -9.51 6.36
CA ARG A 155 4.73 -8.73 5.40
C ARG A 155 4.01 -8.69 4.07
N VAL A 156 3.66 -7.50 3.61
CA VAL A 156 2.98 -7.25 2.33
C VAL A 156 3.97 -6.63 1.35
N LEU A 157 4.09 -7.23 0.18
CA LEU A 157 4.89 -6.71 -0.92
C LEU A 157 3.98 -6.18 -2.01
N VAL A 158 4.26 -4.97 -2.47
CA VAL A 158 3.53 -4.34 -3.56
C VAL A 158 4.46 -3.76 -4.61
N ASP A 159 3.97 -3.69 -5.84
CA ASP A 159 4.56 -2.89 -6.90
C ASP A 159 3.70 -1.65 -7.10
N ASN A 160 4.22 -0.50 -6.68
CA ASN A 160 3.54 0.79 -6.74
C ASN A 160 4.17 1.67 -7.84
N PRO A 161 3.52 1.81 -9.01
CA PRO A 161 4.04 2.59 -10.12
C PRO A 161 4.40 4.04 -9.74
N ALA A 162 3.69 4.63 -8.78
CA ALA A 162 3.95 6.01 -8.35
C ALA A 162 5.30 6.19 -7.62
N SER A 163 5.89 5.09 -7.13
CA SER A 163 7.20 5.10 -6.46
C SER A 163 8.34 4.69 -7.40
N HIS A 164 8.05 4.37 -8.66
CA HIS A 164 9.07 4.03 -9.63
C HIS A 164 9.90 5.28 -9.95
N SER A 165 11.23 5.14 -9.91
CA SER A 165 12.10 6.22 -10.38
C SER A 165 11.87 6.45 -11.88
N HIS A 166 11.63 7.72 -12.24
CA HIS A 166 11.64 8.18 -13.62
C HIS A 166 13.01 8.72 -14.04
N ASP A 167 14.04 8.61 -13.17
CA ASP A 167 15.41 8.93 -13.55
C ASP A 167 15.95 7.86 -14.50
N PRO A 168 16.28 8.21 -15.76
CA PRO A 168 16.84 7.26 -16.73
C PRO A 168 18.20 6.71 -16.31
N ASN A 169 18.86 7.33 -15.33
CA ASN A 169 20.13 6.88 -14.77
C ASN A 169 19.98 6.11 -13.46
N ALA A 170 18.74 5.89 -12.98
CA ALA A 170 18.51 5.10 -11.79
C ALA A 170 19.12 3.70 -11.98
N PRO A 171 19.75 3.12 -10.95
CA PRO A 171 20.21 1.75 -11.02
C PRO A 171 19.05 0.83 -11.42
N VAL A 172 19.25 0.03 -12.47
CA VAL A 172 18.25 -0.90 -13.04
C VAL A 172 17.76 -1.93 -12.00
N ASN A 173 18.50 -2.05 -10.90
CA ASN A 173 18.29 -2.90 -9.74
C ASN A 173 17.72 -2.16 -8.52
N SER A 174 17.29 -0.89 -8.65
CA SER A 174 16.45 -0.27 -7.63
C SER A 174 15.15 -1.08 -7.55
N SER A 175 14.91 -1.73 -6.41
CA SER A 175 13.68 -2.48 -6.18
C SER A 175 12.51 -1.49 -6.30
N GLN A 176 11.76 -1.60 -7.39
CA GLN A 176 10.49 -0.90 -7.57
C GLN A 176 9.38 -1.45 -6.67
N GLN A 177 9.69 -2.52 -5.92
CA GLN A 177 8.81 -3.15 -4.95
C GLN A 177 8.93 -2.44 -3.61
N GLU A 178 7.79 -2.09 -3.03
CA GLU A 178 7.69 -1.65 -1.66
C GLU A 178 7.33 -2.84 -0.77
N ALA A 179 7.92 -2.90 0.42
CA ALA A 179 7.54 -3.84 1.45
C ALA A 179 6.98 -3.06 2.65
N ALA A 180 5.90 -3.55 3.22
CA ALA A 180 5.37 -3.05 4.49
C ALA A 180 4.99 -4.22 5.40
N ARG A 181 5.20 -4.05 6.70
CA ARG A 181 4.63 -4.90 7.73
C ARG A 181 3.31 -4.29 8.20
N LEU A 182 2.26 -5.09 8.08
CA LEU A 182 0.93 -4.78 8.62
C LEU A 182 0.72 -5.58 9.90
N ILE A 183 0.23 -4.92 10.93
CA ILE A 183 -0.23 -5.59 12.15
C ILE A 183 -1.74 -5.54 12.16
N PHE A 184 -2.37 -6.70 12.31
CA PHE A 184 -3.80 -6.88 12.31
C PHE A 184 -4.30 -7.18 13.72
N VAL A 185 -5.38 -6.53 14.09
CA VAL A 185 -6.17 -6.81 15.30
C VAL A 185 -7.54 -7.34 14.89
N GLN A 186 -8.12 -8.24 15.69
CA GLN A 186 -9.45 -8.74 15.44
C GLN A 186 -10.49 -7.87 16.15
N GLU A 187 -11.33 -7.17 15.39
CA GLU A 187 -12.39 -6.30 15.91
C GLU A 187 -13.73 -6.69 15.26
N ALA A 188 -14.77 -6.88 16.07
CA ALA A 188 -16.12 -7.24 15.60
C ALA A 188 -16.14 -8.40 14.58
N GLY A 189 -15.25 -9.39 14.74
CA GLY A 189 -15.14 -10.56 13.87
C GLY A 189 -14.41 -10.31 12.54
N ARG A 190 -13.76 -9.16 12.35
CA ARG A 190 -12.95 -8.83 11.17
C ARG A 190 -11.51 -8.53 11.57
N TRP A 191 -10.57 -8.83 10.68
CA TRP A 191 -9.19 -8.39 10.85
C TRP A 191 -9.05 -6.97 10.32
N ARG A 192 -8.59 -6.06 11.18
CA ARG A 192 -8.35 -4.66 10.87
C ARG A 192 -6.88 -4.33 11.09
N ILE A 193 -6.38 -3.39 10.30
CA ILE A 193 -5.01 -2.94 10.34
C ILE A 193 -4.85 -1.96 11.51
N ASP A 194 -4.07 -2.37 12.47
CA ASP A 194 -3.72 -1.59 13.65
C ASP A 194 -2.46 -0.77 13.41
N GLU A 195 -1.48 -1.35 12.71
CA GLU A 195 -0.22 -0.66 12.38
C GLU A 195 0.22 -0.94 10.94
N THR A 196 0.96 0.02 10.38
CA THR A 196 1.61 -0.09 9.08
C THR A 196 3.03 0.44 9.23
N ARG A 197 4.03 -0.38 8.90
CA ARG A 197 5.45 -0.01 8.93
C ARG A 197 6.05 -0.32 7.58
N ARG A 198 6.69 0.65 6.92
CA ARG A 198 7.48 0.33 5.72
C ARG A 198 8.72 -0.46 6.12
N GLU A 199 9.05 -1.48 5.35
CA GLU A 199 10.23 -2.35 5.50
C GLU A 199 11.17 -2.24 4.28
N ASP A 200 10.97 -1.27 3.40
CA ASP A 200 11.85 -1.04 2.28
C ASP A 200 13.27 -0.69 2.76
N VAL A 201 14.26 -1.27 2.09
CA VAL A 201 15.66 -0.99 2.37
C VAL A 201 15.94 0.42 1.84
N GLN A 202 15.85 1.42 2.70
CA GLN A 202 16.31 2.77 2.37
C GLN A 202 17.84 2.74 2.28
N THR A 203 18.39 2.32 1.13
CA THR A 203 19.85 2.33 0.88
C THR A 203 20.43 3.73 0.72
N ASP A 204 19.60 4.77 0.62
CA ASP A 204 20.06 6.15 0.40
C ASP A 204 19.48 7.16 1.41
N ALA A 205 19.43 6.80 2.69
CA ALA A 205 19.41 7.84 3.72
C ALA A 205 20.80 8.50 3.75
N THR A 206 20.92 9.68 3.14
CA THR A 206 22.09 10.55 3.35
C THR A 206 22.25 10.73 4.87
N PRO A 207 23.41 10.42 5.48
CA PRO A 207 23.60 10.65 6.90
C PRO A 207 23.37 12.15 7.15
N ILE A 208 22.41 12.50 8.00
CA ILE A 208 22.40 13.83 8.61
C ILE A 208 23.60 13.84 9.54
N GLY A 209 24.75 14.25 8.98
CA GLY A 209 25.95 14.52 9.73
C GLY A 209 25.61 15.55 10.81
N GLY A 210 25.63 15.12 12.06
CA GLY A 210 25.66 16.05 13.18
C GLY A 210 26.97 16.84 13.13
N PRO A 211 26.97 18.16 13.36
CA PRO A 211 28.19 18.86 13.65
C PRO A 211 28.48 18.71 15.15
N GLY A 212 29.39 17.80 15.47
CA GLY A 212 30.19 17.92 16.68
C GLY A 212 31.31 18.94 16.44
N GLY A 213 31.47 19.87 17.39
CA GLY A 213 32.77 20.40 17.79
C GLY A 213 33.39 21.52 16.96
N SER A 214 33.33 22.75 17.48
CA SER A 214 34.52 23.54 17.86
C SER A 214 34.12 24.54 18.94
#